data_AF-A0A537FHV9-F1
#
_entry.id   AF-A0A537FHV9-F1
#
_cell.length_a   1.000
_cell.length_b   1.000
_cell.length_c   1.000
_cell.angle_alpha   90.00
_cell.angle_beta   90.00
_cell.angle_gamma   90.00
#
_symmetry.space_group_name_H-M   'P 1'
#
loop_
_entity.id
_entity.type
_entity.pdbx_description
1 polymer ?
#
loop_
_entity_poly.entity_id
_entity_poly.type
_entity_poly.pdbx_seq_one_letter_code
_entity_poly.pdbx_strand_id
1 'polypeptide(L)' 'MTGNALISVYDKSRLEHIVGAFARHKIKVISSGGTAQAIRKLRHEVVDVSTYTGFPEMPGGLVKTLHPKIYAGILGDW' A
#
# COMPACT_ATOMS: atom_id res chain seq x y z
N MET A 1 -17.58 4.60 6.99
CA MET A 1 -16.59 3.51 7.13
C MET A 1 -15.29 3.98 6.50
N THR A 2 -14.19 3.99 7.25
CA THR A 2 -12.85 4.29 6.73
C THR A 2 -12.09 2.97 6.62
N GLY A 3 -11.83 2.52 5.39
CA GLY A 3 -11.11 1.28 5.11
C GLY A 3 -9.62 1.50 4.84
N ASN A 4 -8.86 0.41 4.77
CA ASN A 4 -7.47 0.41 4.33
C ASN A 4 -7.39 -0.29 2.96
N ALA A 5 -6.50 0.19 2.08
CA ALA A 5 -6.20 -0.43 0.81
C ALA A 5 -4.70 -0.75 0.72
N LEU A 6 -4.35 -2.01 0.46
CA LEU A 6 -3.00 -2.42 0.12
C LEU A 6 -2.83 -2.41 -1.40
N ILE A 7 -1.91 -1.61 -1.93
CA ILE A 7 -1.66 -1.49 -3.37
C ILE A 7 -0.22 -1.90 -3.69
N SER A 8 -0.06 -2.86 -4.59
CA SER A 8 1.25 -3.26 -5.14
C SER A 8 1.08 -3.67 -6.59
N VAL A 9 1.36 -2.76 -7.52
CA VAL A 9 1.14 -2.97 -8.95
C VAL A 9 2.44 -2.79 -9.73
N TYR A 10 2.66 -3.63 -10.73
CA TYR A 10 3.79 -3.47 -11.64
C TYR A 10 3.50 -2.39 -12.68
N ASP A 11 2.37 -2.46 -13.36
CA ASP A 11 1.91 -1.36 -14.23
C ASP A 11 1.26 -0.26 -13.38
N LYS A 12 1.70 0.98 -13.57
CA LYS A 12 1.18 2.15 -12.84
C LYS A 12 0.15 2.93 -13.66
N SER A 13 -0.23 2.43 -14.83
CA SER A 13 -1.27 3.03 -15.67
C SER A 13 -2.56 3.23 -14.88
N ARG A 14 -3.11 4.44 -14.92
CA ARG A 14 -4.38 4.83 -14.27
C ARG A 14 -4.38 4.71 -12.74
N LEU A 15 -3.21 4.59 -12.11
CA LEU A 15 -3.08 4.51 -10.66
C LEU A 15 -3.68 5.76 -9.98
N GLU A 16 -3.54 6.94 -10.60
CA GLU A 16 -4.07 8.21 -10.13
C GLU A 16 -5.59 8.20 -9.93
N HIS A 17 -6.34 7.53 -10.81
CA HIS A 17 -7.79 7.42 -10.66
C HIS A 17 -8.18 6.59 -9.44
N ILE A 18 -7.45 5.52 -9.18
CA ILE A 18 -7.69 4.62 -8.05
C ILE A 18 -7.37 5.34 -6.74
N VAL A 19 -6.18 5.92 -6.62
CA VAL A 19 -5.79 6.61 -5.38
C VAL A 19 -6.58 7.89 -5.14
N GLY A 20 -6.99 8.59 -6.20
CA GLY A 20 -7.91 9.73 -6.11
C GLY A 20 -9.28 9.34 -5.59
N ALA A 21 -9.83 8.20 -6.02
CA ALA A 21 -11.06 7.65 -5.47
C ALA A 21 -10.90 7.30 -3.98
N PHE A 22 -9.82 6.62 -3.61
CA PHE A 22 -9.53 6.27 -2.22
C PHE A 22 -9.40 7.50 -1.31
N ALA A 23 -8.71 8.54 -1.75
CA ALA A 23 -8.59 9.79 -1.02
C ALA A 23 -9.96 10.45 -0.76
N ARG A 24 -10.84 10.52 -1.78
CA ARG A 24 -12.21 11.06 -1.64
C ARG A 24 -13.04 10.30 -0.60
N HIS A 25 -12.83 8.99 -0.50
CA HIS A 25 -13.52 8.14 0.47
C HIS A 25 -12.78 7.97 1.80
N LYS A 26 -11.70 8.73 2.04
CA LYS A 26 -10.87 8.66 3.25
C LYS A 26 -10.33 7.25 3.51
N ILE A 27 -10.01 6.51 2.44
CA ILE A 27 -9.37 5.20 2.49
C ILE A 27 -7.87 5.40 2.62
N LYS A 28 -7.27 4.78 3.63
CA LYS A 28 -5.83 4.84 3.86
C LYS A 28 -5.10 3.87 2.94
N VAL A 29 -4.15 4.39 2.17
CA VAL A 29 -3.37 3.57 1.23
C VAL A 29 -2.07 3.10 1.88
N ILE A 30 -1.79 1.80 1.77
CA ILE A 30 -0.57 1.13 2.20
C ILE A 30 0.11 0.57 0.96
N SER A 31 1.41 0.83 0.77
CA SER A 31 2.15 0.38 -0.41
C SER A 31 3.65 0.22 -0.13
N SER A 32 4.42 -0.27 -1.10
CA SER A 32 5.88 -0.42 -0.99
C SER A 32 6.60 -0.14 -2.30
N GLY A 33 7.91 0.13 -2.21
CA GLY A 33 8.80 0.30 -3.36
C GLY A 33 8.26 1.25 -4.43
N GLY A 34 8.35 0.84 -5.70
CA GLY A 34 7.99 1.67 -6.85
C GLY A 34 6.51 2.10 -6.89
N THR A 35 5.59 1.33 -6.31
CA THR A 35 4.17 1.73 -6.24
C THR A 35 3.99 2.88 -5.25
N ALA A 36 4.56 2.77 -4.04
CA ALA A 36 4.50 3.85 -3.05
C ALA A 36 5.12 5.15 -3.60
N GLN A 37 6.26 5.04 -4.29
CA GLN A 37 6.91 6.18 -4.95
C GLN A 37 6.01 6.82 -6.02
N ALA A 38 5.32 6.02 -6.85
CA ALA A 38 4.40 6.53 -7.85
C ALA A 38 3.23 7.29 -7.20
N ILE A 39 2.65 6.76 -6.13
CA ILE A 39 1.54 7.40 -5.40
C ILE A 39 1.97 8.75 -4.80
N ARG A 40 3.18 8.82 -4.20
CA ARG A 40 3.74 10.08 -3.68
C ARG A 40 3.95 11.13 -4.77
N LYS A 41 4.41 10.71 -5.96
CA LYS A 41 4.58 11.61 -7.13
C LYS A 41 3.25 12.21 -7.58
N LEU A 42 2.16 11.45 -7.43
CA LEU A 42 0.79 11.89 -7.68
C LEU A 42 0.20 12.76 -6.55
N ARG A 43 1.02 13.14 -5.55
CA ARG A 43 0.63 13.98 -4.40
C ARG A 43 -0.46 13.37 -3.51
N HIS A 44 -0.57 12.04 -3.48
CA HIS A 44 -1.44 11.32 -2.57
C HIS A 44 -0.68 10.77 -1.36
N GLU A 45 -1.36 10.73 -0.21
CA GLU A 45 -0.83 10.11 1.00
C GLU A 45 -0.72 8.59 0.83
N VAL A 46 0.39 8.03 1.31
CA VAL A 46 0.64 6.59 1.32
C VAL A 46 1.54 6.23 2.49
N VAL A 47 1.17 5.14 3.17
CA VAL A 47 1.98 4.54 4.23
C VAL A 47 2.84 3.43 3.65
N ASP A 48 4.13 3.45 3.95
CA ASP A 48 5.01 2.36 3.55
C ASP A 48 4.66 1.08 4.31
N VAL A 49 4.73 -0.06 3.63
CA VAL A 49 4.57 -1.38 4.25
C VAL A 49 5.56 -1.56 5.40
N SER A 50 6.81 -1.11 5.25
CA SER A 50 7.82 -1.21 6.31
C SER A 50 7.44 -0.40 7.56
N THR A 51 6.90 0.80 7.40
CA THR A 51 6.35 1.59 8.51
C THR A 51 5.14 0.89 9.14
N TYR A 52 4.28 0.30 8.32
CA TYR A 52 3.09 -0.39 8.82
C TYR A 52 3.43 -1.68 9.58
N THR A 53 4.37 -2.49 9.09
CA THR A 53 4.76 -3.77 9.70
C THR A 53 5.80 -3.62 10.80
N GLY A 54 6.60 -2.55 10.77
CA GLY A 54 7.79 -2.40 11.59
C GLY A 54 8.99 -3.22 11.08
N PHE A 55 8.85 -3.88 9.92
CA PHE A 55 9.91 -4.69 9.32
C PHE A 55 10.66 -3.87 8.25
N PRO A 56 12.00 -3.81 8.29
CA PRO A 56 12.77 -2.98 7.36
C PRO A 56 12.61 -3.46 5.90
N GLU A 57 12.80 -2.54 4.94
CA GLU A 57 12.88 -2.95 3.54
C GLU A 57 14.14 -3.78 3.29
N MET A 58 13.97 -4.95 2.66
CA MET A 58 15.08 -5.82 2.30
C MET A 58 15.61 -5.53 0.88
N PRO A 59 16.92 -5.66 0.64
CA PRO A 59 17.50 -5.60 -0.69
C PRO A 59 16.80 -6.55 -1.66
N GLY A 60 16.44 -6.07 -2.86
CA GLY A 60 15.71 -6.85 -3.86
C GLY A 60 14.21 -7.02 -3.60
N GLY A 61 13.70 -6.61 -2.43
CA GLY A 61 12.25 -6.46 -2.18
C GLY A 61 11.42 -7.75 -2.20
N LEU A 62 12.05 -8.93 -2.20
CA LEU A 62 11.38 -10.23 -2.42
C LEU A 62 10.36 -10.61 -1.34
N VAL A 63 10.58 -10.19 -0.09
CA VAL A 63 9.77 -10.64 1.06
C VAL A 63 9.11 -9.51 1.84
N LYS A 64 9.09 -8.29 1.27
CA LYS A 64 8.62 -7.08 1.96
C LYS A 64 7.16 -7.12 2.43
N THR A 65 6.30 -7.91 1.77
CA THR A 65 4.88 -8.08 2.15
C THR A 65 4.59 -9.39 2.86
N LEU A 66 5.56 -10.32 2.96
CA LEU A 66 5.44 -11.62 3.64
C LEU A 66 5.44 -11.46 5.16
N HIS A 67 4.42 -10.79 5.69
CA HIS A 67 4.34 -10.41 7.09
C HIS A 67 2.96 -10.73 7.68
N PRO A 68 2.86 -11.32 8.89
CA PRO A 68 1.58 -11.69 9.50
C PRO A 68 0.59 -10.54 9.59
N LYS A 69 1.04 -9.32 9.93
CA LYS A 69 0.18 -8.11 9.99
C LYS A 69 -0.50 -7.76 8.65
N ILE A 70 0.10 -8.14 7.52
CA ILE A 70 -0.49 -7.96 6.19
C ILE A 70 -1.51 -9.06 5.93
N TYR A 71 -1.08 -10.32 6.05
CA TYR A 71 -1.92 -11.48 5.71
C TYR A 71 -3.08 -11.68 6.67
N ALA A 72 -2.90 -11.40 7.95
CA ALA A 72 -3.99 -11.36 8.92
C ALA A 72 -5.08 -10.42 8.42
N GLY A 73 -4.72 -9.21 7.95
CA GLY A 73 -5.64 -8.21 7.39
C GLY A 73 -6.33 -8.58 6.07
N ILE A 74 -5.82 -9.58 5.34
CA ILE A 74 -6.39 -10.05 4.06
C ILE A 74 -7.22 -11.32 4.24
N LEU A 75 -6.77 -12.23 5.11
CA LEU A 75 -7.28 -13.60 5.22
C LEU A 75 -8.16 -13.84 6.45
N GLY A 76 -8.26 -12.90 7.39
CA GLY A 76 -9.11 -13.11 8.57
C GLY A 76 -10.59 -13.03 8.25
N ASP A 77 -11.37 -13.73 9.08
CA ASP A 77 -12.81 -13.96 8.93
C ASP A 77 -13.56 -13.27 10.10
N TRP A 78 -13.41 -11.95 10.19
CA TRP A 78 -13.97 -11.12 11.27
C TRP A 78 -15.30 -10.46 10.89
#